data_AF-A0A643K2R1-F1
#
_entry.id   AF-A0A643K2R1-F1
#
_cell.length_a   1.000
_cell.length_b   1.000
_cell.length_c   1.000
_cell.angle_alpha   90.00
_cell.angle_beta   90.00
_cell.angle_gamma   90.00
#
_symmetry.space_group_name_H-M   'P 1'
#
loop_
_entity.id
_entity.type
_entity.pdbx_description
1 polymer ?
#
loop_
_entity_poly.entity_id
_entity_poly.type
_entity_poly.pdbx_seq_one_letter_code
_entity_poly.pdbx_strand_id
1 'polypeptide(L)' 'MSPVSVLQAIQTNSLLLVVVAVPILALLWYTYQFTFYRSLATDGESGLHESKTNCPNCGARVSQSADRCEYCGHAVVERP' A
#
# COMPACT_ATOMS: atom_id res chain seq x y z
N MET A 1 -45.34 -33.26 16.07
CA MET A 1 -44.74 -32.08 15.39
C MET A 1 -45.47 -31.91 14.08
N SER A 2 -46.16 -30.78 13.86
CA SER A 2 -46.95 -30.59 12.64
C SER A 2 -46.03 -30.30 11.44
N PRO A 3 -46.38 -30.77 10.23
CA PRO A 3 -45.55 -30.59 9.03
C PRO A 3 -45.30 -29.12 8.68
N VAL A 4 -46.20 -28.22 9.11
CA VAL A 4 -46.11 -26.77 8.92
C VAL A 4 -44.91 -26.15 9.65
N SER A 5 -44.60 -26.63 10.86
CA SER A 5 -43.45 -26.12 11.65
C SER A 5 -42.10 -26.47 11.02
N VAL A 6 -42.02 -27.59 10.29
CA VAL A 6 -40.80 -28.02 9.60
C VAL A 6 -40.54 -27.15 8.36
N LEU A 7 -41.58 -26.85 7.56
CA LEU A 7 -41.44 -25.94 6.42
C LEU A 7 -41.06 -24.51 6.85
N GLN A 8 -41.64 -23.98 7.92
CA GLN A 8 -41.28 -22.66 8.44
C GLN A 8 -39.83 -22.58 8.94
N ALA A 9 -39.30 -23.65 9.55
CA ALA A 9 -37.91 -23.71 10.01
C ALA A 9 -36.89 -23.80 8.86
N ILE A 10 -37.25 -24.46 7.75
CA ILE A 10 -36.41 -24.50 6.54
C ILE A 10 -36.35 -23.11 5.90
N GLN A 11 -37.48 -22.39 5.84
CA GLN A 11 -37.57 -21.05 5.24
C GLN A 11 -36.77 -19.97 5.99
N THR A 12 -36.70 -20.03 7.33
CA THR A 12 -35.96 -19.06 8.14
C THR A 12 -34.44 -19.28 8.11
N ASN A 13 -33.98 -20.54 8.04
CA ASN A 13 -32.56 -20.85 7.93
C ASN A 13 -31.95 -20.37 6.61
N SER A 14 -32.69 -20.47 5.51
CA SER A 14 -32.23 -19.98 4.21
C SER A 14 -32.08 -18.46 4.17
N LEU A 15 -33.00 -17.72 4.80
CA LEU A 15 -32.93 -16.26 4.84
C LEU A 15 -31.75 -15.78 5.70
N LEU A 16 -31.51 -16.43 6.84
CA LEU A 16 -30.41 -16.11 7.74
C LEU A 16 -29.04 -16.31 7.06
N LEU A 17 -28.88 -17.40 6.31
CA LEU A 17 -27.65 -17.66 5.55
C LEU A 17 -27.38 -16.58 4.50
N VAL A 18 -28.41 -16.13 3.78
CA VAL A 18 -28.23 -15.07 2.77
C VAL A 18 -27.90 -13.73 3.44
N VAL A 19 -28.63 -13.35 4.48
CA VAL A 19 -28.45 -12.07 5.19
C VAL A 19 -27.09 -11.99 5.87
N VAL A 20 -26.49 -13.10 6.29
CA VAL A 20 -25.18 -13.12 6.96
C VAL A 20 -24.03 -13.43 6.01
N ALA A 21 -24.17 -14.41 5.12
CA ALA A 21 -23.08 -14.83 4.24
C ALA A 21 -22.79 -13.80 3.14
N VAL A 22 -23.81 -13.18 2.55
CA VAL A 22 -23.63 -12.18 1.49
C VAL A 22 -22.80 -10.97 1.98
N PRO A 23 -23.10 -10.32 3.11
CA PRO A 23 -22.28 -9.21 3.58
C PRO A 23 -20.88 -9.65 4.01
N ILE A 24 -20.72 -10.83 4.61
CA ILE A 24 -19.38 -11.35 4.95
C ILE A 24 -18.55 -11.53 3.67
N LEU A 25 -19.10 -12.16 2.64
CA LEU A 25 -18.42 -12.34 1.36
C LEU A 25 -18.11 -11.00 0.67
N ALA A 26 -19.03 -10.04 0.73
CA ALA A 26 -18.81 -8.70 0.19
C ALA A 26 -17.69 -7.95 0.93
N LEU A 27 -17.65 -8.05 2.27
CA LEU A 27 -16.59 -7.46 3.08
C LEU A 27 -15.24 -8.12 2.81
N LEU A 28 -15.20 -9.45 2.70
CA LEU A 28 -13.98 -10.20 2.35
C LEU A 28 -13.47 -9.83 0.94
N TRP A 29 -14.37 -9.69 -0.02
CA TRP A 29 -14.03 -9.23 -1.37
C TRP A 29 -13.47 -7.80 -1.37
N TYR A 30 -14.14 -6.91 -0.63
CA TYR A 30 -13.72 -5.51 -0.49
C TYR A 30 -12.35 -5.40 0.18
N THR A 31 -12.11 -6.14 1.26
CA THR A 31 -10.81 -6.13 1.95
C THR A 31 -9.72 -6.78 1.10
N TYR A 32 -10.01 -7.86 0.37
CA TYR A 32 -9.06 -8.49 -0.55
C TYR A 32 -8.61 -7.52 -1.66
N GLN A 33 -9.57 -6.85 -2.31
CA GLN A 33 -9.28 -5.81 -3.30
C GLN A 33 -8.44 -4.68 -2.67
N PHE A 34 -8.84 -4.18 -1.51
CA PHE A 34 -8.12 -3.10 -0.82
C PHE A 34 -6.69 -3.48 -0.44
N THR A 35 -6.46 -4.69 0.06
CA THR A 35 -5.11 -5.18 0.39
C THR A 35 -4.26 -5.33 -0.87
N PHE A 36 -4.83 -5.81 -1.97
CA PHE A 36 -4.12 -5.99 -3.23
C PHE A 36 -3.71 -4.64 -3.85
N TYR A 37 -4.61 -3.65 -3.84
CA TYR A 37 -4.29 -2.29 -4.29
C TYR A 37 -3.23 -1.61 -3.42
N ARG A 38 -3.26 -1.83 -2.10
CA ARG A 38 -2.21 -1.30 -1.22
C ARG A 38 -0.83 -1.84 -1.56
N SER A 39 -0.72 -3.13 -1.87
CA SER A 39 0.57 -3.72 -2.26
C SER A 39 1.13 -3.08 -3.54
N LEU A 40 0.30 -2.82 -4.54
CA LEU A 40 0.73 -2.15 -5.79
C LEU A 40 1.12 -0.68 -5.58
N ALA A 41 0.51 0.01 -4.61
CA ALA A 41 0.82 1.40 -4.31
C ALA A 41 2.16 1.57 -3.57
N THR A 42 2.60 0.58 -2.79
CA THR A 42 3.88 0.60 -2.08
C THR A 42 5.10 0.29 -2.95
N ASP A 43 4.91 -0.30 -4.13
CA ASP A 43 6.03 -0.59 -5.05
C ASP A 43 6.27 0.56 -6.06
N GLY A 44 5.44 1.61 -6.04
CA GLY A 44 5.42 2.70 -7.02
C GLY A 44 6.26 3.94 -6.69
N GLU A 45 7.06 3.94 -5.63
CA GLU A 45 7.95 5.08 -5.28
C GLU A 45 9.43 4.67 -5.12
N SER A 46 9.83 3.53 -5.68
CA SER A 46 11.23 3.08 -5.67
C SER A 46 11.97 3.49 -6.94
N GLY A 47 11.88 4.77 -7.33
CA GLY A 47 12.25 5.17 -8.70
C GLY A 47 13.23 6.32 -8.87
N LEU A 48 13.45 7.19 -7.86
CA LEU A 48 14.30 8.38 -8.02
C LEU A 48 14.70 9.00 -6.67
N HIS A 49 15.01 8.16 -5.66
CA HIS A 49 15.73 8.62 -4.49
C HIS A 49 17.15 9.00 -4.93
N GLU A 50 17.29 10.18 -5.54
CA GLU A 50 18.54 10.87 -5.76
C GLU A 50 19.14 11.09 -4.37
N SER A 51 20.08 10.23 -3.98
CA SER A 51 20.83 10.39 -2.75
C SER A 51 21.46 11.79 -2.75
N LYS A 52 21.11 12.62 -1.78
CA LYS A 52 21.69 13.96 -1.61
C LYS A 52 22.71 13.94 -0.49
N THR A 53 23.85 14.58 -0.71
CA THR A 53 24.89 14.80 0.30
C THR A 53 25.08 16.29 0.57
N ASN A 54 25.83 16.63 1.62
CA ASN A 54 26.25 18.02 1.86
C ASN A 54 27.64 18.22 1.28
N CYS A 55 27.86 19.33 0.57
CA CYS A 55 29.18 19.72 0.12
C CYS A 55 30.11 19.96 1.33
N PRO A 56 31.29 19.32 1.42
CA PRO A 56 32.19 19.47 2.57
C PRO A 56 32.80 20.87 2.68
N ASN A 57 32.79 21.66 1.60
CA ASN A 57 33.40 22.99 1.57
C ASN A 57 32.44 24.10 2.02
N CYS A 58 31.17 24.06 1.59
CA CYS A 58 30.20 25.13 1.85
C CYS A 58 28.92 24.69 2.58
N GLY A 59 28.73 23.37 2.78
CA GLY A 59 27.55 22.80 3.44
C GLY A 59 26.28 22.73 2.59
N ALA A 60 26.33 23.15 1.31
CA ALA A 60 25.17 23.10 0.42
C ALA A 60 24.70 21.66 0.16
N ARG A 61 23.38 21.46 0.08
CA ARG A 61 22.78 20.17 -0.29
C ARG A 61 22.93 19.96 -1.79
N VAL A 62 23.65 18.92 -2.18
CA VAL A 62 23.98 18.59 -3.57
C VAL A 62 23.67 17.12 -3.85
N SER A 63 23.53 16.76 -5.13
CA SER A 63 23.38 15.35 -5.51
C SER A 63 24.65 14.57 -5.16
N GLN A 64 24.50 13.33 -4.68
CA GLN A 64 25.62 12.43 -4.40
C GLN A 64 26.36 12.03 -5.69
N SER A 65 25.70 12.11 -6.85
CA SER A 65 26.32 11.88 -8.16
C SER A 65 27.00 13.12 -8.73
N ALA A 66 26.95 14.27 -8.06
CA ALA A 66 27.57 15.50 -8.55
C ALA A 66 29.09 15.45 -8.35
N ASP A 67 29.86 15.62 -9.44
CA ASP A 67 31.32 15.75 -9.37
C ASP A 67 31.75 17.06 -8.67
N ARG A 68 30.96 18.12 -8.84
CA ARG A 68 31.22 19.47 -8.31
C ARG A 68 29.97 20.10 -7.73
N CYS A 69 30.16 20.91 -6.71
CA CYS A 69 29.12 21.71 -6.08
C CYS A 69 28.70 22.83 -7.02
N GLU A 70 27.40 22.89 -7.36
CA GLU A 70 26.82 23.95 -8.20
C GLU A 70 26.88 25.35 -7.55
N TYR A 71 27.03 25.41 -6.22
CA TYR A 71 27.05 26.67 -5.46
C TYR A 71 28.46 27.25 -5.28
N CYS A 72 29.47 26.40 -5.04
CA CYS A 72 30.83 26.86 -4.74
C CYS A 72 31.91 26.33 -5.70
N GLY A 73 31.56 25.42 -6.62
CA GLY A 73 32.49 24.86 -7.60
C GLY A 73 33.48 23.81 -7.07
N HIS A 74 33.47 23.56 -5.75
CA HIS A 74 34.34 22.56 -5.11
C HIS A 74 33.94 21.13 -5.53
N ALA A 75 34.92 20.23 -5.66
CA ALA A 75 34.63 18.82 -5.92
C ALA A 75 33.87 18.19 -4.74
N VAL A 76 32.85 17.37 -5.05
CA VAL A 76 31.97 16.73 -4.07
C VAL A 76 32.23 15.22 -3.98
N VAL A 77 32.90 14.64 -4.98
CA VAL A 77 33.27 13.22 -4.98
C VAL A 77 34.55 13.00 -4.18
N GLU A 78 34.41 12.42 -3.00
CA GLU A 78 35.51 11.78 -2.27
C GLU A 78 35.68 10.36 -2.84
N ARG A 79 36.55 10.24 -3.86
CA ARG A 79 37.00 8.92 -4.35
C ARG A 79 37.98 8.35 -3.32
N PRO A 80 37.78 7.13 -2.79
CA PRO A 80 38.75 6.49 -1.89
C PRO A 80 40.07 6.17 -2.59
#